data_AF-A0A0D2LZH0-F1
#
_entry.id   AF-A0A0D2LZH0-F1
#
_cell.length_a   1.000
_cell.length_b   1.000
_cell.length_c   1.000
_cell.angle_alpha   90.00
_cell.angle_beta   90.00
_cell.angle_gamma   90.00
#
_symmetry.space_group_name_H-M   'P 1'
#
loop_
_entity.id
_entity.type
_entity.pdbx_description
1 polymer ?
#
loop_
_entity_poly.entity_id
_entity_poly.type
_entity_poly.pdbx_seq_one_letter_code
_entity_poly.pdbx_strand_id
1 'polypeptide(L)'
;MGAPEFHPAPPDIPVLDQPLLPTSQREHELYRRFLVNSLGQDPSLERISETVRVQGLIERHIEAALVHSGFSPENIIRNRHLIRGFVFYDHGRALSLRTYRAYLNEIARLGTRDTRPYQRILNAIRNFDIFL
;
A
#
# COMPACT_ATOMS: atom_id res chain seq x y z
N MET A 1 -7.11 -32.04 -32.85
CA MET A 1 -6.38 -31.78 -31.60
C MET A 1 -6.77 -30.39 -31.14
N GLY A 2 -7.31 -30.25 -29.92
CA GLY A 2 -7.67 -28.93 -29.37
C GLY A 2 -6.42 -28.12 -29.05
N ALA A 3 -6.47 -26.81 -29.28
CA ALA A 3 -5.40 -25.89 -28.88
C ALA A 3 -5.23 -25.95 -27.34
N PRO A 4 -4.00 -25.83 -26.81
CA PRO A 4 -3.80 -25.79 -25.36
C PRO A 4 -4.55 -24.59 -24.77
N GLU A 5 -5.38 -24.85 -23.76
CA GLU A 5 -6.02 -23.79 -22.97
C GLU A 5 -4.93 -23.04 -22.21
N PHE A 6 -4.64 -21.81 -22.63
CA PHE A 6 -3.74 -20.90 -21.91
C PHE A 6 -4.49 -20.35 -20.70
N HIS A 7 -4.29 -20.96 -19.53
CA HIS A 7 -4.65 -20.31 -18.27
C HIS A 7 -3.57 -19.28 -17.94
N PRO A 8 -3.91 -17.98 -17.78
CA PRO A 8 -2.93 -17.01 -17.32
C PRO A 8 -2.44 -17.41 -15.93
N ALA A 9 -1.14 -17.25 -15.70
CA ALA A 9 -0.55 -17.49 -14.38
C ALA A 9 -1.26 -16.60 -13.33
N PRO A 10 -1.44 -17.09 -12.08
CA PRO A 10 -1.98 -16.27 -11.01
C PRO A 10 -1.15 -14.98 -10.84
N PRO A 11 -1.79 -13.85 -10.52
CA PRO A 11 -1.06 -12.61 -10.27
C PRO A 11 -0.08 -12.76 -9.10
N ASP A 12 1.10 -12.13 -9.22
CA ASP A 12 2.13 -12.19 -8.19
C ASP A 12 1.82 -11.21 -7.04
N ILE A 13 1.41 -11.76 -5.89
CA ILE A 13 1.10 -11.02 -4.67
C ILE A 13 2.04 -11.53 -3.57
N PRO A 14 3.23 -10.93 -3.44
CA PRO A 14 4.18 -11.32 -2.40
C PRO A 14 3.61 -11.04 -1.01
N VAL A 15 4.00 -11.89 -0.06
CA VAL A 15 3.69 -11.78 1.36
C VAL A 15 4.95 -12.04 2.16
N LEU A 16 5.07 -11.39 3.32
CA LEU A 16 6.17 -11.65 4.25
C LEU A 16 5.67 -12.54 5.38
N ASP A 17 6.46 -13.55 5.74
CA ASP A 17 6.18 -14.41 6.89
C ASP A 17 6.14 -13.60 8.20
N GLN A 18 7.04 -12.62 8.31
CA GLN A 18 7.10 -11.67 9.42
C GLN A 18 6.83 -10.26 8.90
N PRO A 19 5.82 -9.55 9.42
CA PRO A 19 5.55 -8.18 9.00
C PRO A 19 6.67 -7.24 9.47
N LEU A 20 7.03 -6.27 8.64
CA LEU A 20 8.06 -5.26 8.97
C LEU A 20 7.67 -4.37 10.17
N LEU A 21 6.37 -4.25 10.42
CA LEU A 21 5.80 -3.48 11.52
C LEU A 21 4.69 -4.30 12.20
N PRO A 22 4.65 -4.35 13.55
CA PRO A 22 3.53 -4.97 14.27
C PRO A 22 2.20 -4.33 13.88
N THR A 23 1.14 -5.15 13.77
CA THR A 23 -0.19 -4.68 13.32
C THR A 23 -0.73 -3.53 14.16
N SER A 24 -0.63 -3.62 15.49
CA SER A 24 -1.10 -2.57 16.40
C SER A 24 -0.36 -1.24 16.21
N GLN A 25 0.96 -1.30 16.03
CA GLN A 25 1.76 -0.11 15.74
C GLN A 25 1.39 0.49 14.38
N ARG A 26 1.22 -0.36 13.34
CA ARG A 26 0.80 0.07 12.00
C ARG A 26 -0.54 0.79 12.05
N GLU A 27 -1.55 0.17 12.65
CA GLU A 27 -2.90 0.73 12.73
C GLU A 27 -2.92 2.05 13.51
N HIS A 28 -2.18 2.14 14.61
CA HIS A 28 -2.07 3.37 15.39
C HIS A 28 -1.41 4.52 14.61
N GLU A 29 -0.32 4.24 13.90
CA GLU A 29 0.35 5.24 13.07
C GLU A 29 -0.51 5.68 11.87
N LEU A 30 -1.21 4.75 11.22
CA LEU A 30 -2.13 5.04 10.12
C LEU A 30 -3.34 5.86 10.60
N TYR A 31 -3.94 5.49 11.73
CA TYR A 31 -5.04 6.23 12.34
C TYR A 31 -4.66 7.69 12.61
N ARG A 32 -3.54 7.93 13.32
CA ARG A 32 -3.08 9.31 13.61
C ARG A 32 -2.88 10.13 12.35
N ARG A 33 -2.28 9.52 11.32
CA ARG A 33 -2.01 10.22 10.06
C ARG A 33 -3.29 10.49 9.26
N PHE A 34 -4.20 9.51 9.21
CA PHE A 34 -5.48 9.68 8.55
C PHE A 34 -6.27 10.86 9.14
N LEU A 35 -6.29 11.02 10.47
CA LEU A 35 -6.95 12.17 11.11
C LEU A 35 -6.37 13.51 10.66
N VAL A 36 -5.03 13.64 10.66
CA VAL A 36 -4.35 14.88 10.22
C VAL A 36 -4.64 15.18 8.75
N ASN A 37 -4.61 14.16 7.89
CA ASN A 37 -4.82 14.32 6.45
C ASN A 37 -6.31 14.37 6.04
N SER A 38 -7.22 14.24 7.00
CA SER A 38 -8.68 14.34 6.82
C SER A 38 -9.28 15.54 7.55
N LEU A 39 -8.48 16.47 8.07
CA LEU A 39 -8.96 17.68 8.73
C LEU A 39 -9.99 18.44 7.86
N GLY A 40 -11.14 18.74 8.46
CA GLY A 40 -12.30 19.35 7.80
C GLY A 40 -13.25 18.35 7.13
N GLN A 41 -12.92 17.06 7.15
CA GLN A 41 -13.86 15.97 6.87
C GLN A 41 -14.28 15.39 8.23
N ASP A 42 -15.57 15.17 8.44
CA ASP A 42 -16.12 14.59 9.68
C ASP A 42 -16.54 13.12 9.43
N PRO A 43 -15.59 12.18 9.27
CA PRO A 43 -15.91 10.79 8.99
C PRO A 43 -16.44 10.09 10.25
N SER A 44 -17.43 9.21 10.07
CA SER A 44 -17.87 8.31 11.14
C SER A 44 -16.74 7.40 11.62
N LEU A 45 -16.81 6.94 12.87
CA LEU A 45 -15.86 5.98 13.45
C LEU A 45 -15.73 4.71 12.61
N GLU A 46 -16.84 4.21 12.07
CA GLU A 46 -16.84 3.06 11.17
C GLU A 46 -16.01 3.32 9.91
N ARG A 47 -16.18 4.49 9.29
CA ARG A 47 -15.43 4.87 8.09
C ARG A 47 -13.94 5.04 8.39
N ILE A 48 -13.60 5.59 9.56
CA ILE A 48 -12.20 5.70 10.01
C ILE A 48 -11.59 4.30 10.17
N SER A 49 -12.24 3.43 10.94
CA SER A 49 -11.75 2.07 11.23
C SER A 49 -11.52 1.27 9.94
N GLU A 50 -12.51 1.28 9.04
CA GLU A 50 -12.42 0.57 7.77
C GLU A 50 -11.33 1.16 6.87
N THR A 51 -11.14 2.48 6.87
CA THR A 51 -10.08 3.13 6.11
C THR A 51 -8.69 2.72 6.61
N VAL A 52 -8.47 2.76 7.93
CA VAL A 52 -7.20 2.36 8.54
C VAL A 52 -6.89 0.89 8.26
N ARG A 53 -7.90 0.01 8.38
CA ARG A 53 -7.77 -1.42 8.07
C ARG A 53 -7.35 -1.65 6.61
N VAL A 54 -8.02 -0.99 5.66
CA VAL A 54 -7.71 -1.13 4.23
C VAL A 54 -6.34 -0.54 3.89
N GLN A 55 -5.96 0.61 4.45
CA GLN A 55 -4.61 1.16 4.30
C GLN A 55 -3.56 0.17 4.82
N GLY A 56 -3.79 -0.46 5.98
CA GLY A 56 -2.87 -1.45 6.54
C GLY A 56 -2.69 -2.69 5.68
N LEU A 57 -3.73 -3.13 4.97
CA LEU A 57 -3.64 -4.22 3.99
C LEU A 57 -2.79 -3.82 2.78
N ILE A 58 -3.05 -2.64 2.20
CA ILE A 58 -2.29 -2.12 1.05
C ILE A 58 -0.81 -1.97 1.42
N GLU A 59 -0.52 -1.39 2.59
CA GLU A 59 0.85 -1.17 3.07
C GLU A 59 1.63 -2.48 3.16
N ARG A 60 1.03 -3.55 3.72
CA ARG A 60 1.69 -4.86 3.81
C ARG A 60 2.02 -5.45 2.45
N HIS A 61 1.11 -5.36 1.49
CA HIS A 61 1.38 -5.84 0.13
C HIS A 61 2.53 -5.07 -0.52
N ILE A 62 2.53 -3.74 -0.39
CA ILE A 62 3.61 -2.89 -0.93
C ILE A 62 4.95 -3.20 -0.26
N GLU A 63 4.99 -3.31 1.07
CA GLU A 63 6.19 -3.68 1.82
C GLU A 63 6.75 -5.03 1.35
N ALA A 64 5.91 -6.05 1.22
CA ALA A 64 6.31 -7.37 0.73
C ALA A 64 6.87 -7.30 -0.71
N ALA A 65 6.21 -6.54 -1.58
CA ALA A 65 6.66 -6.37 -2.96
C ALA A 65 8.00 -5.64 -3.06
N LEU A 66 8.24 -4.65 -2.19
CA LEU A 66 9.53 -3.96 -2.11
C LEU A 66 10.63 -4.91 -1.63
N VAL A 67 10.42 -5.66 -0.55
CA VAL A 67 11.39 -6.63 -0.04
C VAL A 67 11.73 -7.69 -1.09
N HIS A 68 10.72 -8.28 -1.74
CA HIS A 68 10.94 -9.26 -2.81
C HIS A 68 11.59 -8.64 -4.07
N SER A 69 11.58 -7.31 -4.21
CA SER A 69 12.28 -6.60 -5.30
C SER A 69 13.71 -6.19 -4.92
N GLY A 70 14.19 -6.60 -3.74
CA GLY A 70 15.58 -6.41 -3.29
C GLY A 70 15.83 -5.17 -2.44
N PHE A 71 14.80 -4.42 -2.05
CA PHE A 71 14.96 -3.25 -1.18
C PHE A 71 15.17 -3.66 0.29
N SER A 72 15.94 -2.86 1.04
CA SER A 72 16.25 -3.14 2.45
C SER A 72 15.01 -2.99 3.33
N PRO A 73 14.64 -4.02 4.13
CA PRO A 73 13.58 -3.92 5.13
C PRO A 73 13.77 -2.74 6.10
N GLU A 74 15.01 -2.47 6.52
CA GLU A 74 15.36 -1.39 7.44
C GLU A 74 15.06 -0.02 6.83
N ASN A 75 15.42 0.17 5.55
CA ASN A 75 15.15 1.41 4.85
C ASN A 75 13.65 1.60 4.55
N ILE A 76 12.92 0.52 4.25
CA ILE A 76 11.46 0.56 4.12
C ILE A 76 10.82 1.05 5.42
N ILE A 77 11.20 0.49 6.57
CA ILE A 77 10.69 0.91 7.89
C ILE A 77 11.07 2.36 8.20
N ARG A 78 12.33 2.73 7.93
CA ARG A 78 12.85 4.10 8.16
C ARG A 78 12.06 5.12 7.34
N ASN A 79 11.74 4.79 6.09
CA ASN A 79 11.05 5.68 5.16
C ASN A 79 9.55 5.42 5.04
N ARG A 80 8.95 4.61 5.92
CA ARG A 80 7.52 4.25 5.88
C ARG A 80 6.58 5.46 5.82
N HIS A 81 6.97 6.58 6.44
CA HIS A 81 6.19 7.81 6.38
C HIS A 81 6.20 8.43 4.97
N LEU A 82 7.28 8.33 4.22
CA LEU A 82 7.31 8.77 2.82
C LEU A 82 6.48 7.83 1.94
N ILE A 83 6.64 6.51 2.11
CA ILE A 83 5.86 5.49 1.38
C ILE A 83 4.35 5.76 1.55
N ARG A 84 3.88 5.89 2.79
CA ARG A 84 2.49 6.24 3.09
C ARG A 84 2.05 7.54 2.45
N GLY A 85 2.94 8.54 2.36
CA GLY A 85 2.71 9.80 1.65
C GLY A 85 2.30 9.55 0.20
N PHE A 86 3.17 8.89 -0.56
CA PHE A 86 2.94 8.60 -1.99
C PHE A 86 1.75 7.68 -2.26
N VAL A 87 1.46 6.74 -1.34
CA VAL A 87 0.41 5.73 -1.54
C VAL A 87 -0.97 6.27 -1.14
N PHE A 88 -1.07 6.90 0.03
CA PHE A 88 -2.36 7.19 0.66
C PHE A 88 -2.81 8.64 0.58
N TYR A 89 -1.90 9.57 0.31
CA TYR A 89 -2.17 10.99 0.45
C TYR A 89 -1.80 11.75 -0.82
N ASP A 90 -2.82 12.24 -1.54
CA ASP A 90 -2.63 13.08 -2.71
C ASP A 90 -2.57 14.54 -2.28
N HIS A 91 -1.45 15.22 -2.53
CA HIS A 91 -1.19 16.60 -2.08
C HIS A 91 -1.51 16.81 -0.57
N GLY A 92 -1.22 15.82 0.27
CA GLY A 92 -1.47 15.87 1.70
C GLY A 92 -2.93 15.64 2.12
N ARG A 93 -3.81 15.19 1.23
CA ARG A 93 -5.20 14.83 1.54
C ARG A 93 -5.41 13.33 1.44
N ALA A 94 -6.14 12.76 2.39
CA ALA A 94 -6.51 11.35 2.35
C ALA A 94 -7.38 11.04 1.12
N LEU A 95 -7.06 9.96 0.42
CA LEU A 95 -7.91 9.43 -0.65
C LEU A 95 -9.19 8.84 -0.06
N SER A 96 -10.21 8.67 -0.91
CA SER A 96 -11.47 8.06 -0.49
C SER A 96 -11.30 6.57 -0.16
N LEU A 97 -12.13 6.04 0.75
CA LEU A 97 -12.21 4.60 1.01
C LEU A 97 -12.50 3.79 -0.27
N ARG A 98 -13.31 4.33 -1.19
CA ARG A 98 -13.56 3.73 -2.50
C ARG A 98 -12.27 3.54 -3.30
N THR A 99 -11.39 4.54 -3.28
CA THR A 99 -10.08 4.49 -3.95
C THR A 99 -9.19 3.42 -3.32
N TYR A 100 -9.14 3.32 -1.99
CA TYR A 100 -8.35 2.29 -1.33
C TYR A 100 -8.86 0.87 -1.62
N ARG A 101 -10.18 0.67 -1.63
CA ARG A 101 -10.79 -0.61 -2.05
C ARG A 101 -10.46 -0.94 -3.52
N ALA A 102 -10.44 0.06 -4.40
CA ALA A 102 -10.02 -0.13 -5.78
C ALA A 102 -8.56 -0.59 -5.87
N TYR A 103 -7.65 -0.07 -5.03
CA TYR A 103 -6.26 -0.55 -4.97
C TYR A 103 -6.15 -2.01 -4.52
N LEU A 104 -6.92 -2.46 -3.51
CA LEU A 104 -6.94 -3.88 -3.13
C LEU A 104 -7.43 -4.77 -4.28
N ASN A 105 -8.45 -4.31 -5.02
CA ASN A 105 -8.94 -5.03 -6.18
C ASN A 105 -7.91 -5.08 -7.32
N GLU A 106 -7.15 -4.00 -7.54
CA GLU A 106 -6.02 -3.99 -8.48
C GLU A 106 -4.95 -5.00 -8.05
N ILE A 107 -4.56 -5.02 -6.77
CA ILE A 107 -3.58 -5.98 -6.24
C ILE A 107 -4.04 -7.42 -6.50
N ALA A 108 -5.29 -7.73 -6.18
CA ALA A 108 -5.87 -9.06 -6.38
C ALA A 108 -5.92 -9.49 -7.86
N ARG A 109 -6.12 -8.54 -8.78
CA ARG A 109 -6.29 -8.83 -10.22
C ARG A 109 -4.99 -8.80 -11.01
N LEU A 110 -4.07 -7.91 -10.67
CA LEU A 110 -2.88 -7.60 -11.47
C LEU A 110 -1.59 -8.08 -10.79
N GLY A 111 -1.62 -8.29 -9.47
CA GLY A 111 -0.43 -8.47 -8.66
C GLY A 111 0.07 -7.13 -8.13
N THR A 112 0.80 -7.15 -7.01
CA THR A 112 1.14 -5.91 -6.30
C THR A 112 1.99 -4.98 -7.15
N ARG A 113 2.96 -5.53 -7.89
CA ARG A 113 3.94 -4.74 -8.66
C ARG A 113 3.33 -3.96 -9.82
N ASP A 114 2.22 -4.43 -10.36
CA ASP A 114 1.54 -3.82 -11.50
C ASP A 114 0.45 -2.82 -11.10
N THR A 115 0.33 -2.53 -9.81
CA THR A 115 -0.66 -1.57 -9.29
C THR A 115 -0.15 -0.12 -9.32
N ARG A 116 -1.08 0.82 -9.49
CA ARG A 116 -0.78 2.26 -9.42
C ARG A 116 -0.04 2.69 -8.14
N PRO A 117 -0.46 2.27 -6.93
CA PRO A 117 0.26 2.66 -5.71
C PRO A 117 1.70 2.17 -5.67
N TYR A 118 2.00 0.96 -6.17
CA TYR A 118 3.39 0.48 -6.24
C TYR A 118 4.21 1.26 -7.26
N GLN A 119 3.65 1.54 -8.43
CA GLN A 119 4.32 2.33 -9.47
C GLN A 119 4.63 3.77 -9.02
N ARG A 120 3.79 4.38 -8.16
CA ARG A 120 4.10 5.68 -7.53
C ARG A 120 5.36 5.61 -6.67
N ILE A 121 5.54 4.53 -5.92
CA ILE A 121 6.76 4.33 -5.12
C ILE A 121 7.98 4.16 -6.01
N LEU A 122 7.90 3.33 -7.05
CA LEU A 122 9.02 3.17 -7.99
C LEU A 122 9.39 4.48 -8.69
N ASN A 123 8.40 5.29 -9.06
CA ASN A 123 8.65 6.63 -9.60
C ASN A 123 9.37 7.52 -8.58
N ALA A 124 8.92 7.56 -7.33
CA ALA A 124 9.57 8.34 -6.27
C ALA A 124 11.02 7.90 -6.03
N ILE A 125 11.31 6.60 -6.07
CA ILE A 125 12.68 6.08 -5.97
C ILE A 125 13.53 6.53 -7.16
N ARG A 126 13.00 6.40 -8.40
CA ARG A 126 13.70 6.84 -9.62
C ARG A 126 13.99 8.33 -9.64
N ASN A 127 13.12 9.12 -9.03
CA ASN A 127 13.25 10.57 -8.93
C ASN A 127 14.09 11.03 -7.72
N PHE A 128 14.61 10.09 -6.92
CA PHE A 128 15.36 10.37 -5.69
C PHE A 128 14.54 11.08 -4.59
N ASP A 129 13.21 10.99 -4.64
CA ASP A 129 12.33 11.54 -3.60
C ASP A 129 12.31 10.66 -2.33
N ILE A 130 12.71 9.39 -2.45
CA ILE A 130 12.83 8.41 -1.37
C ILE A 130 13.99 7.45 -1.65
N PHE A 131 14.73 7.08 -0.61
CA PHE A 131 15.84 6.14 -0.70
C PHE A 131 15.50 4.89 0.10
N LEU A 132 15.32 3.77 -0.60
CA LEU A 132 14.99 2.45 -0.05
C LEU A 132 16.13 1.46 -0.24
#